data_AF-A0A1Q6EH91-F1
#
_entry.id   AF-A0A1Q6EH91-F1
#
_cell.length_a   1.000
_cell.length_b   1.000
_cell.length_c   1.000
_cell.angle_alpha   90.00
_cell.angle_beta   90.00
_cell.angle_gamma   90.00
#
_symmetry.space_group_name_H-M   'P 1'
#
loop_
_entity.id
_entity.type
_entity.pdbx_description
1 polymer ?
#
loop_
_entity_poly.entity_id
_entity_poly.type
_entity_poly.pdbx_seq_one_letter_code
_entity_poly.pdbx_strand_id
1 'polypeptide(L)'
;MIAKISKGGSFGGAVDYVLDKGKDAELLAGLGVRMKDRDSIVRSFRMQAALNPHLSKPVGHIVLAFSAQDAARLDNRRMVGIAAEYLSGMGIRNTQFIIARHRDREHPHLHILFNRVDNDGRTVSDRNDRYRSERLCKELTVRHGLYFASGKENVKEHRLREPDKTKYEIFHALRDAVPRCRDWPELTAALRHEGIATEFRMRGGTSDVQGVVFARNGYPFNGSKIDRQFSFSKIDHALSLNRRQALSANERGSVSNPVASFSHLLEDLLQPVYDADEERRLQERLRKKRKQHRL
;
A
#
# COMPACT_ATOMS: atom_id res chain seq x y z
N MET A 1 0.36 0.01 -9.49
CA MET A 1 -1.10 0.24 -9.37
C MET A 1 -1.57 -0.01 -7.94
N ILE A 2 -2.58 0.74 -7.45
CA ILE A 2 -3.21 0.57 -6.13
C ILE A 2 -4.73 0.50 -6.30
N ALA A 3 -5.41 -0.27 -5.44
CA ALA A 3 -6.86 -0.34 -5.41
C ALA A 3 -7.43 0.09 -4.06
N LYS A 4 -8.53 0.86 -4.09
CA LYS A 4 -9.35 1.18 -2.93
C LYS A 4 -10.74 0.58 -3.10
N ILE A 5 -11.20 -0.17 -2.11
CA ILE A 5 -12.51 -0.84 -2.12
C ILE A 5 -13.41 -0.19 -1.06
N SER A 6 -14.61 0.20 -1.44
CA SER A 6 -15.67 0.70 -0.57
C SER A 6 -16.99 -0.02 -0.85
N LYS A 7 -17.89 0.02 0.13
CA LYS A 7 -19.20 -0.65 0.07
C LYS A 7 -20.28 0.33 0.50
N GLY A 8 -21.40 0.36 -0.22
CA GLY A 8 -22.46 1.34 -0.03
C GLY A 8 -23.86 0.74 -0.05
N GLY A 9 -24.83 1.51 0.43
CA GLY A 9 -26.25 1.12 0.47
C GLY A 9 -27.07 1.57 -0.75
N SER A 10 -26.61 2.56 -1.52
CA SER A 10 -27.40 3.19 -2.58
C SER A 10 -26.67 3.21 -3.92
N PHE A 11 -27.23 2.53 -4.92
CA PHE A 11 -26.74 2.61 -6.30
C PHE A 11 -26.95 3.97 -6.94
N GLY A 12 -27.98 4.74 -6.52
CA GLY A 12 -28.25 6.07 -7.09
C GLY A 12 -27.05 7.00 -6.93
N GLY A 13 -26.66 7.26 -5.68
CA GLY A 13 -25.51 8.12 -5.39
C GLY A 13 -24.17 7.55 -5.88
N ALA A 14 -24.03 6.22 -5.94
CA ALA A 14 -22.82 5.61 -6.47
C ALA A 14 -22.70 5.79 -8.00
N VAL A 15 -23.80 5.64 -8.75
CA VAL A 15 -23.83 5.90 -10.19
C VAL A 15 -23.63 7.38 -10.47
N ASP A 16 -24.26 8.28 -9.69
CA ASP A 16 -24.05 9.74 -9.82
C ASP A 16 -22.58 10.11 -9.67
N TYR A 17 -21.92 9.55 -8.66
CA TYR A 17 -20.50 9.80 -8.43
C TYR A 17 -19.62 9.29 -9.57
N VAL A 18 -19.92 8.10 -10.11
CA VAL A 18 -19.13 7.45 -11.16
C VAL A 18 -19.33 8.11 -12.53
N LEU A 19 -20.51 8.68 -12.79
CA LEU A 19 -20.85 9.37 -14.05
C LEU A 19 -20.78 10.90 -13.93
N ASP A 20 -20.11 11.41 -12.89
CA ASP A 20 -20.01 12.83 -12.60
C ASP A 20 -19.27 13.59 -13.72
N LYS A 21 -20.00 14.39 -14.49
CA LYS A 21 -19.44 15.21 -15.58
C LYS A 21 -18.43 16.24 -15.09
N GLY A 22 -18.53 16.69 -13.82
CA GLY A 22 -17.55 17.59 -13.21
C GLY A 22 -16.16 16.96 -13.07
N LYS A 23 -16.06 15.63 -13.19
CA LYS A 23 -14.79 14.89 -13.15
C LYS A 23 -14.29 14.42 -14.51
N ASP A 24 -14.92 14.91 -15.58
CA ASP A 24 -14.69 14.45 -16.95
C ASP A 24 -14.82 12.92 -17.05
N ALA A 25 -15.96 12.43 -16.55
CA ALA A 25 -16.25 11.01 -16.46
C ALA A 25 -16.60 10.39 -17.82
N GLU A 26 -15.88 9.33 -18.18
CA GLU A 26 -16.09 8.55 -19.40
C GLU A 26 -16.50 7.12 -19.03
N LEU A 27 -17.71 6.70 -19.40
CA LEU A 27 -18.18 5.33 -19.19
C LEU A 27 -17.55 4.42 -20.26
N LEU A 28 -16.70 3.48 -19.83
CA LEU A 28 -15.88 2.67 -20.74
C LEU A 28 -16.47 1.28 -21.01
N ALA A 29 -17.11 0.67 -20.01
CA ALA A 29 -17.67 -0.67 -20.13
C ALA A 29 -18.80 -0.91 -19.14
N GLY A 30 -19.65 -1.88 -19.43
CA GLY A 30 -20.62 -2.41 -18.48
C GLY A 30 -21.11 -3.79 -18.90
N LEU A 31 -21.50 -4.59 -17.91
CA LEU A 31 -22.02 -5.94 -18.10
C LEU A 31 -23.30 -6.11 -17.28
N GLY A 32 -24.33 -6.68 -17.91
CA GLY A 32 -25.62 -6.96 -17.27
C GLY A 32 -26.44 -5.72 -16.91
N VAL A 33 -26.06 -4.53 -17.38
CA VAL A 33 -26.75 -3.26 -17.10
C VAL A 33 -27.20 -2.57 -18.39
N ARG A 34 -28.33 -1.85 -18.33
CA ARG A 34 -28.83 -1.04 -19.45
C ARG A 34 -28.17 0.35 -19.43
N MET A 35 -27.15 0.55 -20.25
CA MET A 35 -26.33 1.78 -20.28
C MET A 35 -26.92 2.93 -21.11
N LYS A 36 -28.26 3.03 -21.22
CA LYS A 36 -28.93 4.10 -21.99
C LYS A 36 -28.77 5.46 -21.30
N ASP A 37 -29.04 5.48 -20.01
CA ASP A 37 -29.07 6.68 -19.18
C ASP A 37 -28.85 6.28 -17.71
N ARG A 38 -28.57 7.27 -16.88
CA ARG A 38 -28.30 7.10 -15.45
C ARG A 38 -29.41 6.30 -14.75
N ASP A 39 -30.68 6.59 -15.02
CA ASP A 39 -31.79 5.91 -14.36
C ASP A 39 -31.93 4.45 -14.80
N SER A 40 -31.62 4.14 -16.06
CA SER A 40 -31.61 2.77 -16.59
C SER A 40 -30.50 1.94 -15.95
N ILE A 41 -29.32 2.54 -15.71
CA ILE A 41 -28.23 1.90 -14.97
C ILE A 41 -28.64 1.63 -13.52
N VAL A 42 -29.16 2.65 -12.82
CA VAL A 42 -29.60 2.53 -11.42
C VAL A 42 -30.70 1.47 -11.28
N ARG A 43 -31.70 1.45 -12.17
CA ARG A 43 -32.74 0.42 -12.20
C ARG A 43 -32.15 -0.97 -12.40
N SER A 44 -31.21 -1.14 -13.34
CA SER A 44 -30.56 -2.43 -13.61
C SER A 44 -29.90 -3.00 -12.34
N PHE A 45 -29.11 -2.18 -11.64
CA PHE A 45 -28.47 -2.58 -10.39
C PHE A 45 -29.47 -2.89 -9.26
N ARG A 46 -30.50 -2.06 -9.10
CA ARG A 46 -31.53 -2.28 -8.06
C ARG A 46 -32.31 -3.58 -8.28
N MET A 47 -32.62 -3.92 -9.53
CA MET A 47 -33.32 -5.16 -9.86
C MET A 47 -32.52 -6.40 -9.43
N GLN A 48 -31.21 -6.45 -9.71
CA GLN A 48 -30.39 -7.56 -9.26
C GLN A 48 -30.18 -7.54 -7.74
N ALA A 49 -30.00 -6.37 -7.12
CA ALA A 49 -29.86 -6.27 -5.67
C ALA A 49 -31.10 -6.78 -4.91
N ALA A 50 -32.28 -6.65 -5.50
CA ALA A 50 -33.53 -7.16 -4.94
C ALA A 50 -33.60 -8.69 -4.83
N LEU A 51 -32.70 -9.43 -5.49
CA LEU A 51 -32.55 -10.88 -5.31
C LEU A 51 -32.06 -11.25 -3.90
N ASN A 52 -31.46 -10.29 -3.18
CA ASN A 52 -31.05 -10.47 -1.79
C ASN A 52 -31.39 -9.23 -0.94
N PRO A 53 -32.65 -9.09 -0.49
CA PRO A 53 -33.11 -7.91 0.25
C PRO A 53 -32.45 -7.77 1.64
N HIS A 54 -31.83 -8.82 2.17
CA HIS A 54 -31.16 -8.78 3.47
C HIS A 54 -29.77 -8.14 3.43
N LEU A 55 -29.18 -7.94 2.25
CA LEU A 55 -27.87 -7.33 2.12
C LEU A 55 -27.95 -5.79 2.23
N SER A 56 -27.62 -5.25 3.40
CA SER A 56 -27.67 -3.81 3.68
C SER A 56 -26.73 -2.93 2.84
N LYS A 57 -25.67 -3.53 2.26
CA LYS A 57 -24.68 -2.84 1.42
C LYS A 57 -24.45 -3.60 0.12
N PRO A 58 -25.39 -3.51 -0.85
CA PRO A 58 -25.29 -4.24 -2.11
C PRO A 58 -24.31 -3.59 -3.09
N VAL A 59 -23.91 -2.35 -2.87
CA VAL A 59 -22.97 -1.65 -3.76
C VAL A 59 -21.54 -2.03 -3.42
N GLY A 60 -20.79 -2.51 -4.41
CA GLY A 60 -19.33 -2.60 -4.38
C GLY A 60 -18.71 -1.53 -5.27
N HIS A 61 -17.78 -0.75 -4.74
CA HIS A 61 -17.08 0.30 -5.48
C HIS A 61 -15.56 0.11 -5.34
N ILE A 62 -14.88 -0.02 -6.47
CA ILE A 62 -13.44 -0.15 -6.54
C ILE A 62 -12.89 1.05 -7.31
N VAL A 63 -11.85 1.67 -6.77
CA VAL A 63 -11.03 2.64 -7.50
C VAL A 63 -9.69 1.99 -7.79
N LEU A 64 -9.36 1.78 -9.07
CA LEU A 64 -8.03 1.37 -9.50
C LEU A 64 -7.25 2.62 -9.92
N ALA A 65 -6.21 2.96 -9.16
CA ALA A 65 -5.34 4.08 -9.44
C ALA A 65 -3.98 3.60 -9.97
N PHE A 66 -3.54 4.21 -11.06
CA PHE A 66 -2.27 3.94 -11.71
C PHE A 66 -1.27 5.04 -11.41
N SER A 67 0.01 4.76 -11.64
CA SER A 67 1.03 5.77 -11.43
C SER A 67 0.97 6.84 -12.52
N ALA A 68 1.32 8.08 -12.21
CA ALA A 68 1.43 9.13 -13.22
C ALA A 68 2.49 8.78 -14.28
N GLN A 69 3.54 8.04 -13.90
CA GLN A 69 4.56 7.55 -14.84
C GLN A 69 4.00 6.55 -15.88
N ASP A 70 2.88 5.90 -15.59
CA ASP A 70 2.24 4.97 -16.52
C ASP A 70 1.28 5.68 -17.50
N ALA A 71 1.01 6.98 -17.34
CA ALA A 71 -0.06 7.68 -18.05
C ALA A 71 0.03 7.57 -19.57
N ALA A 72 1.24 7.72 -20.14
CA ALA A 72 1.48 7.60 -21.58
C ALA A 72 1.23 6.19 -22.14
N ARG A 73 1.19 5.16 -21.27
CA ARG A 73 1.03 3.75 -21.64
C ARG A 73 -0.38 3.22 -21.37
N LEU A 74 -1.28 4.06 -20.83
CA LEU A 74 -2.61 3.69 -20.35
C LEU A 74 -3.73 4.36 -21.17
N ASP A 75 -4.08 3.71 -22.27
CA ASP A 75 -5.31 3.98 -23.00
C ASP A 75 -6.53 3.30 -22.35
N ASN A 76 -7.73 3.67 -22.80
CA ASN A 76 -8.98 3.13 -22.24
C ASN A 76 -9.07 1.61 -22.39
N ARG A 77 -8.64 1.05 -23.54
CA ARG A 77 -8.68 -0.39 -23.81
C ARG A 77 -7.82 -1.16 -22.82
N ARG A 78 -6.58 -0.73 -22.59
CA ARG A 78 -5.65 -1.37 -21.65
C ARG A 78 -6.14 -1.24 -20.22
N MET A 79 -6.65 -0.06 -19.83
CA MET A 79 -7.20 0.15 -18.49
C MET A 79 -8.40 -0.77 -18.22
N VAL A 80 -9.32 -0.92 -19.18
CA VAL A 80 -10.46 -1.85 -19.08
C VAL A 80 -9.99 -3.31 -19.00
N GLY A 81 -8.97 -3.70 -19.78
CA GLY A 81 -8.37 -5.04 -19.71
C GLY A 81 -7.82 -5.37 -18.33
N ILE A 82 -7.04 -4.44 -17.75
CA ILE A 82 -6.50 -4.60 -16.38
C ILE A 82 -7.64 -4.67 -15.35
N ALA A 83 -8.68 -3.85 -15.50
CA ALA A 83 -9.84 -3.89 -14.62
C ALA A 83 -10.60 -5.25 -14.70
N ALA A 84 -10.73 -5.84 -15.88
CA ALA A 84 -11.34 -7.15 -16.05
C ALA A 84 -10.52 -8.27 -15.39
N GLU A 85 -9.19 -8.26 -15.54
CA GLU A 85 -8.29 -9.18 -14.82
C GLU A 85 -8.40 -9.00 -13.30
N TYR A 86 -8.47 -7.74 -12.84
CA TYR A 86 -8.63 -7.42 -11.43
C TYR A 86 -9.95 -7.98 -10.87
N LEU A 87 -11.09 -7.75 -11.54
CA LEU A 87 -12.39 -8.29 -11.14
C LEU A 87 -12.36 -9.82 -11.06
N SER A 88 -11.80 -10.47 -12.07
CA SER A 88 -11.67 -11.93 -12.10
C SER A 88 -10.80 -12.46 -10.96
N GLY A 89 -9.63 -11.85 -10.69
CA GLY A 89 -8.75 -12.24 -9.60
C GLY A 89 -9.33 -11.98 -8.20
N MET A 90 -10.17 -10.95 -8.08
CA MET A 90 -10.97 -10.67 -6.89
C MET A 90 -12.18 -11.61 -6.74
N GLY A 91 -12.44 -12.49 -7.71
CA GLY A 91 -13.60 -13.39 -7.69
C GLY A 91 -14.93 -12.64 -7.83
N ILE A 92 -14.90 -11.40 -8.32
CA ILE A 92 -16.09 -10.62 -8.66
C ILE A 92 -16.51 -11.07 -10.05
N ARG A 93 -17.37 -12.08 -10.07
CA ARG A 93 -17.86 -12.77 -11.26
C ARG A 93 -19.36 -12.97 -11.10
N ASN A 94 -20.04 -13.37 -12.18
CA ASN A 94 -21.48 -13.65 -12.16
C ASN A 94 -22.33 -12.48 -11.63
N THR A 95 -21.91 -11.23 -11.85
CA THR A 95 -22.63 -10.05 -11.34
C THR A 95 -22.53 -8.88 -12.31
N GLN A 96 -23.41 -7.90 -12.13
CA GLN A 96 -23.41 -6.68 -12.91
C GLN A 96 -22.23 -5.78 -12.52
N PHE A 97 -21.68 -5.06 -13.51
CA PHE A 97 -20.74 -3.98 -13.25
C PHE A 97 -20.79 -2.88 -14.32
N ILE A 98 -20.25 -1.72 -13.97
CA ILE A 98 -19.81 -0.67 -14.90
C ILE A 98 -18.38 -0.25 -14.57
N ILE A 99 -17.64 0.19 -15.58
CA ILE A 99 -16.29 0.74 -15.48
C ILE A 99 -16.31 2.13 -16.11
N ALA A 100 -15.93 3.14 -15.35
CA ALA A 100 -15.74 4.49 -15.84
C ALA A 100 -14.33 4.99 -15.53
N ARG A 101 -13.83 5.90 -16.35
CA ARG A 101 -12.59 6.64 -16.11
C ARG A 101 -12.93 8.06 -15.69
N HIS A 102 -12.24 8.58 -14.68
CA HIS A 102 -12.26 10.02 -14.36
C HIS A 102 -10.93 10.63 -14.79
N ARG A 103 -10.94 11.91 -15.16
CA ARG A 103 -9.75 12.68 -15.57
C ARG A 103 -9.52 13.92 -14.69
N ASP A 104 -10.17 13.98 -13.54
CA ASP A 104 -10.08 15.04 -12.52
C ASP A 104 -8.77 15.04 -11.72
N ARG A 105 -7.88 14.06 -11.96
CA ARG A 105 -6.60 13.91 -11.24
C ARG A 105 -5.45 13.62 -12.17
N GLU A 106 -4.26 14.00 -11.71
CA GLU A 106 -2.98 13.75 -12.36
C GLU A 106 -2.72 12.26 -12.64
N HIS A 107 -3.09 11.38 -11.70
CA HIS A 107 -2.92 9.94 -11.85
C HIS A 107 -4.12 9.33 -12.59
N PRO A 108 -3.88 8.54 -13.66
CA PRO A 108 -4.95 7.80 -14.33
C PRO A 108 -5.65 6.88 -13.34
N HIS A 109 -6.98 6.85 -13.36
CA HIS A 109 -7.74 5.96 -12.50
C HIS A 109 -9.08 5.54 -13.09
N LEU A 110 -9.53 4.36 -12.68
CA LEU A 110 -10.84 3.81 -13.00
C LEU A 110 -11.69 3.70 -11.76
N HIS A 111 -12.98 3.94 -11.94
CA HIS A 111 -14.03 3.55 -11.01
C HIS A 111 -14.77 2.33 -11.56
N ILE A 112 -14.85 1.30 -10.74
CA ILE A 112 -15.62 0.09 -11.03
C ILE A 112 -16.74 0.01 -10.02
N LEU A 113 -17.98 0.04 -10.49
CA LEU A 113 -19.15 -0.19 -9.67
C LEU A 113 -19.69 -1.57 -10.00
N PHE A 114 -19.89 -2.41 -9.01
CA PHE A 114 -20.43 -3.75 -9.19
C PHE A 114 -21.51 -4.06 -8.15
N ASN A 115 -22.37 -5.02 -8.47
CA ASN A 115 -23.34 -5.51 -7.52
C ASN A 115 -22.71 -6.59 -6.63
N ARG A 116 -22.88 -6.47 -5.32
CA ARG A 116 -22.48 -7.51 -4.37
C ARG A 116 -23.49 -8.63 -4.29
N VAL A 117 -24.66 -8.48 -4.92
CA VAL A 117 -25.58 -9.58 -5.18
C VAL A 117 -25.27 -10.10 -6.58
N ASP A 118 -24.97 -11.39 -6.69
CA ASP A 118 -24.72 -12.04 -7.97
C ASP A 118 -26.04 -12.41 -8.68
N ASN A 119 -25.96 -12.98 -9.89
CA ASN A 119 -27.13 -13.40 -10.66
C ASN A 119 -27.95 -14.52 -9.98
N ASP A 120 -27.38 -15.22 -9.00
CA ASP A 120 -28.05 -16.27 -8.23
C ASP A 120 -28.64 -15.75 -6.90
N GLY A 121 -28.59 -14.43 -6.66
CA GLY A 121 -29.01 -13.80 -5.41
C GLY A 121 -28.03 -14.00 -4.25
N ARG A 122 -26.83 -14.54 -4.49
CA ARG A 122 -25.83 -14.76 -3.45
C ARG A 122 -24.94 -13.53 -3.28
N THR A 123 -24.42 -13.36 -2.06
CA THR A 123 -23.51 -12.26 -1.76
C THR A 123 -22.09 -12.58 -2.24
N VAL A 124 -21.53 -11.73 -3.09
CA VAL A 124 -20.11 -11.72 -3.43
C VAL A 124 -19.30 -11.51 -2.15
N SER A 125 -18.50 -12.53 -1.81
CA SER A 125 -17.73 -12.55 -0.58
C SER A 125 -16.73 -11.41 -0.53
N ASP A 126 -16.65 -10.74 0.61
CA ASP A 126 -15.73 -9.64 0.86
C ASP A 126 -14.59 -10.01 1.83
N ARG A 127 -14.41 -11.32 2.05
CA ARG A 127 -13.45 -11.86 3.00
C ARG A 127 -12.04 -11.54 2.55
N ASN A 128 -11.30 -10.84 3.41
CA ASN A 128 -9.91 -10.45 3.18
C ASN A 128 -9.67 -9.64 1.90
N ASP A 129 -10.68 -8.92 1.40
CA ASP A 129 -10.58 -8.17 0.15
C ASP A 129 -9.38 -7.23 0.11
N ARG A 130 -9.10 -6.54 1.22
CA ARG A 130 -7.92 -5.66 1.32
C ARG A 130 -6.63 -6.41 0.99
N TYR A 131 -6.39 -7.56 1.62
CA TYR A 131 -5.17 -8.35 1.44
C TYR A 131 -5.10 -8.99 0.06
N ARG A 132 -6.23 -9.53 -0.42
CA ARG A 132 -6.36 -10.13 -1.76
C ARG A 132 -6.09 -9.09 -2.85
N SER A 133 -6.70 -7.92 -2.69
CA SER A 133 -6.55 -6.78 -3.60
C SER A 133 -5.12 -6.25 -3.60
N GLU A 134 -4.49 -6.08 -2.44
CA GLU A 134 -3.10 -5.61 -2.38
C GLU A 134 -2.16 -6.57 -3.12
N ARG A 135 -2.30 -7.87 -2.87
CA ARG A 135 -1.49 -8.89 -3.54
C ARG A 135 -1.74 -8.88 -5.05
N LEU A 136 -3.00 -8.88 -5.48
CA LEU A 136 -3.36 -8.87 -6.89
C LEU A 136 -2.90 -7.60 -7.61
N CYS A 137 -2.94 -6.43 -6.94
CA CYS A 137 -2.42 -5.19 -7.52
C CYS A 137 -0.91 -5.29 -7.79
N LYS A 138 -0.13 -5.91 -6.88
CA LYS A 138 1.30 -6.15 -7.09
C LYS A 138 1.53 -7.10 -8.27
N GLU A 139 0.82 -8.23 -8.30
CA GLU A 139 0.89 -9.20 -9.40
C GLU A 139 0.57 -8.56 -10.76
N LEU A 140 -0.52 -7.79 -10.85
CA LEU A 140 -0.93 -7.10 -12.08
C LEU A 140 0.05 -5.98 -12.46
N THR A 141 0.62 -5.26 -11.49
CA THR A 141 1.63 -4.23 -11.75
C THR A 141 2.85 -4.86 -12.44
N VAL A 142 3.33 -6.01 -11.94
CA VAL A 142 4.44 -6.76 -12.57
C VAL A 142 4.04 -7.28 -13.95
N ARG A 143 2.90 -7.98 -14.06
CA ARG A 143 2.44 -8.60 -15.31
C ARG A 143 2.29 -7.60 -16.45
N HIS A 144 1.77 -6.41 -16.15
CA HIS A 144 1.54 -5.36 -17.14
C HIS A 144 2.73 -4.42 -17.33
N GLY A 145 3.87 -4.67 -16.66
CA GLY A 145 5.07 -3.84 -16.73
C GLY A 145 4.80 -2.39 -16.31
N LEU A 146 3.92 -2.19 -15.32
CA LEU A 146 3.55 -0.88 -14.78
C LEU A 146 4.56 -0.44 -13.72
N TYR A 147 4.61 0.87 -13.47
CA TYR A 147 5.51 1.45 -12.48
C TYR A 147 5.27 0.86 -11.09
N PHE A 148 6.35 0.34 -10.51
CA PHE A 148 6.37 -0.19 -9.15
C PHE A 148 7.00 0.87 -8.24
N ALA A 149 6.17 1.56 -7.46
CA ALA A 149 6.67 2.55 -6.52
C ALA A 149 7.50 1.86 -5.43
N SER A 150 8.79 2.19 -5.35
CA SER A 150 9.71 1.87 -4.27
C SER A 150 9.37 2.70 -3.03
N GLY A 151 8.23 2.38 -2.40
CA GLY A 151 7.83 2.77 -1.04
C GLY A 151 7.58 4.25 -0.74
N LYS A 152 8.57 5.12 -1.00
CA LYS A 152 8.64 6.51 -0.51
C LYS A 152 8.99 7.53 -1.56
N GLU A 153 9.23 7.10 -2.79
CA GLU A 153 9.38 8.01 -3.93
C GLU A 153 8.02 8.70 -4.17
N ASN A 154 8.00 10.03 -4.02
CA ASN A 154 6.87 10.90 -4.36
C ASN A 154 5.68 10.96 -3.38
N VAL A 155 5.92 10.88 -2.07
CA VAL A 155 4.86 11.24 -1.10
C VAL A 155 4.62 12.75 -1.11
N LYS A 156 3.37 13.15 -1.38
CA LYS A 156 2.94 14.55 -1.27
C LYS A 156 2.79 14.89 0.21
N GLU A 157 3.91 15.16 0.89
CA GLU A 157 3.99 15.38 2.34
C GLU A 157 3.02 16.46 2.83
N HIS A 158 2.79 17.50 2.03
CA HIS A 158 1.81 18.57 2.33
C HIS A 158 0.35 18.07 2.48
N ARG A 159 0.02 16.86 2.01
CA ARG A 159 -1.31 16.25 2.13
C ARG A 159 -1.42 15.27 3.30
N LEU A 160 -0.31 14.95 3.95
CA LEU A 160 -0.32 14.05 5.10
C LEU A 160 -1.04 14.72 6.26
N ARG A 161 -1.85 13.93 6.95
CA ARG A 161 -2.53 14.31 8.20
C ARG A 161 -1.90 13.54 9.34
N GLU A 162 -2.07 14.02 10.56
CA GLU A 162 -1.67 13.23 11.72
C GLU A 162 -2.47 11.92 11.78
N PRO A 163 -1.82 10.79 12.18
CA PRO A 163 -0.44 10.67 12.66
C PRO A 163 0.62 10.46 11.53
N ASP A 164 0.20 10.33 10.28
CA ASP A 164 1.11 10.00 9.16
C ASP A 164 2.09 11.14 8.82
N LYS A 165 1.71 12.40 9.05
CA LYS A 165 2.61 13.56 8.90
C LYS A 165 3.80 13.43 9.86
N THR A 166 3.55 13.32 11.17
CA THR A 166 4.60 13.11 12.18
C THR A 166 5.44 11.87 11.88
N LYS A 167 4.82 10.78 11.41
CA LYS A 167 5.53 9.56 11.02
C LYS A 167 6.54 9.80 9.90
N TYR A 168 6.21 10.65 8.93
CA TYR A 168 7.11 11.02 7.83
C TYR A 168 8.23 11.94 8.31
N GLU A 169 7.95 12.88 9.21
CA GLU A 169 8.98 13.72 9.83
C GLU A 169 10.03 12.86 10.56
N ILE A 170 9.58 11.87 11.34
CA ILE A 170 10.47 10.90 11.99
C ILE A 170 11.25 10.07 10.96
N PHE A 171 10.62 9.70 9.84
CA PHE A 171 11.30 8.98 8.77
C PHE A 171 12.48 9.78 8.20
N HIS A 172 12.29 11.07 7.91
CA HIS A 172 13.36 11.93 7.38
C HIS A 172 14.50 12.10 8.37
N ALA A 173 14.17 12.40 9.63
CA ALA A 173 15.16 12.52 10.70
C ALA A 173 16.01 11.25 10.82
N LEU A 174 15.38 10.07 10.83
CA LEU A 174 16.09 8.80 10.89
C LEU A 174 16.93 8.53 9.64
N ARG A 175 16.39 8.80 8.44
CA ARG A 175 17.11 8.61 7.18
C ARG A 175 18.37 9.46 7.13
N ASP A 176 18.30 10.67 7.67
CA ASP A 176 19.41 11.61 7.63
C ASP A 176 20.41 11.35 8.78
N ALA A 177 19.93 11.02 9.99
CA ALA A 177 20.77 10.82 11.17
C ALA A 177 21.49 9.46 11.21
N VAL A 178 20.83 8.36 10.85
CA VAL A 178 21.41 7.00 10.97
C VAL A 178 22.75 6.85 10.24
N PRO A 179 22.96 7.38 9.02
CA PRO A 179 24.25 7.29 8.32
C PRO A 179 25.39 8.08 9.00
N ARG A 180 25.08 9.07 9.84
CA ARG A 180 26.07 9.95 10.47
C ARG A 180 26.49 9.50 11.86
N CYS A 181 25.70 8.65 12.50
CA CYS A 181 25.92 8.20 13.87
C CYS A 181 26.65 6.85 13.92
N ARG A 182 27.38 6.60 15.01
CA ARG A 182 28.24 5.42 15.23
C ARG A 182 27.73 4.52 16.35
N ASP A 183 26.79 5.02 17.15
CA ASP A 183 26.13 4.30 18.22
C ASP A 183 24.75 4.89 18.55
N TRP A 184 24.03 4.17 19.41
CA TRP A 184 22.69 4.56 19.85
C TRP A 184 22.67 5.84 20.68
N PRO A 185 23.62 6.10 21.61
CA PRO A 185 23.72 7.38 22.30
C PRO A 185 23.81 8.58 21.35
N GLU A 186 24.68 8.52 20.34
CA GLU A 186 24.85 9.57 19.33
C GLU A 186 23.57 9.77 18.52
N LEU A 187 22.96 8.67 18.04
CA LEU A 187 21.70 8.73 17.30
C LEU A 187 20.55 9.30 18.15
N THR A 188 20.44 8.88 19.41
CA THR A 188 19.41 9.35 20.33
C THR A 188 19.59 10.84 20.63
N ALA A 189 20.82 11.30 20.79
CA ALA A 189 21.12 12.73 20.98
C ALA A 189 20.75 13.55 19.74
N ALA A 190 21.09 13.08 18.54
CA ALA A 190 20.74 13.73 17.28
C ALA A 190 19.22 13.84 17.09
N LEU A 191 18.49 12.73 17.29
CA LEU A 191 17.03 12.70 17.19
C LEU A 191 16.35 13.59 18.24
N ARG A 192 16.89 13.64 19.46
CA ARG A 192 16.38 14.52 20.52
C ARG A 192 16.49 15.99 20.14
N HIS A 193 17.56 16.39 19.44
CA HIS A 193 17.72 17.75 18.93
C HIS A 193 16.65 18.11 17.87
N GLU A 194 16.10 17.11 17.17
CA GLU A 194 14.97 17.26 16.26
C GLU A 194 13.59 17.10 16.94
N GLY A 195 13.56 17.00 18.27
CA GLY A 195 12.32 16.84 19.06
C GLY A 195 11.74 15.42 19.01
N ILE A 196 12.56 14.41 18.69
CA ILE A 196 12.13 13.00 18.59
C ILE A 196 12.66 12.23 19.81
N ALA A 197 11.74 11.70 20.61
CA ALA A 197 12.07 10.79 21.71
C ALA A 197 12.32 9.37 21.18
N THR A 198 13.27 8.65 21.80
CA THR A 198 13.61 7.27 21.45
C THR A 198 13.44 6.39 22.68
N GLU A 199 12.70 5.29 22.55
CA GLU A 199 12.45 4.32 23.62
C GLU A 199 12.75 2.90 23.14
N PHE A 200 13.50 2.13 23.93
CA PHE A 200 13.80 0.74 23.63
C PHE A 200 12.77 -0.19 24.25
N ARG A 201 12.24 -1.12 23.45
CA ARG A 201 11.34 -2.18 23.92
C ARG A 201 12.12 -3.45 24.18
N MET A 202 12.08 -3.90 25.43
CA MET A 202 12.71 -5.16 25.84
C MET A 202 11.82 -6.35 25.52
N ARG A 203 12.45 -7.50 25.23
CA ARG A 203 11.76 -8.78 25.16
C ARG A 203 11.36 -9.19 26.58
N GLY A 204 10.10 -9.57 26.78
CA GLY A 204 9.57 -9.93 28.11
C GLY A 204 10.42 -11.00 28.80
N GLY A 205 10.88 -10.69 30.01
CA GLY A 205 11.72 -11.58 30.83
C GLY A 205 13.21 -11.58 30.51
N THR A 206 13.70 -10.70 29.62
CA THR A 206 15.11 -10.60 29.24
C THR A 206 15.59 -9.15 29.19
N SER A 207 16.90 -8.91 29.26
CA SER A 207 17.54 -7.62 28.99
C SER A 207 17.72 -7.32 27.49
N ASP A 208 17.25 -8.20 26.61
CA ASP A 208 17.44 -8.07 25.17
C ASP A 208 16.45 -7.06 24.58
N VAL A 209 16.98 -6.10 23.82
CA VAL A 209 16.16 -5.14 23.08
C VAL A 209 15.47 -5.84 21.91
N GLN A 210 14.15 -5.90 21.95
CA GLN A 210 13.29 -6.48 20.91
C GLN A 210 12.90 -5.45 19.83
N GLY A 211 12.94 -4.17 20.15
CA GLY A 211 12.56 -3.12 19.22
C GLY A 211 12.87 -1.72 19.74
N VAL A 212 12.59 -0.73 18.88
CA VAL A 212 12.76 0.69 19.17
C VAL A 212 11.48 1.42 18.77
N VAL A 213 11.09 2.40 19.58
CA VAL A 213 9.96 3.30 19.36
C VAL A 213 10.50 4.72 19.25
N PHE A 214 10.01 5.45 18.27
CA PHE A 214 10.29 6.86 18.08
C PHE A 214 9.00 7.66 18.25
N ALA A 215 9.04 8.77 18.99
CA ALA A 215 7.87 9.58 19.27
C ALA A 215 8.14 11.06 19.05
N ARG A 216 7.20 11.75 18.42
CA ARG A 216 7.19 13.21 18.22
C ARG A 216 5.74 13.69 18.26
N ASN A 217 5.49 14.92 18.70
CA ASN A 217 4.13 15.51 18.75
C ASN A 217 3.08 14.63 19.46
N GLY A 218 3.49 13.80 20.44
CA GLY A 218 2.59 12.86 21.14
C GLY A 218 2.26 11.57 20.37
N TYR A 219 2.84 11.33 19.18
CA TYR A 219 2.61 10.13 18.38
C TYR A 219 3.80 9.16 18.43
N PRO A 220 3.66 7.99 19.08
CA PRO A 220 4.69 6.97 19.10
C PRO A 220 4.57 5.99 17.92
N PHE A 221 5.70 5.64 17.31
CA PHE A 221 5.77 4.62 16.25
C PHE A 221 6.91 3.64 16.49
N ASN A 222 6.63 2.34 16.34
CA ASN A 222 7.70 1.36 16.26
C ASN A 222 8.56 1.65 15.01
N GLY A 223 9.88 1.58 15.14
CA GLY A 223 10.81 1.83 14.05
C GLY A 223 10.48 1.02 12.78
N SER A 224 10.21 -0.27 12.93
CA SER A 224 9.80 -1.16 11.83
C SER A 224 8.45 -0.80 11.16
N LYS A 225 7.63 0.02 11.81
CA LYS A 225 6.37 0.55 11.26
C LYS A 225 6.57 1.88 10.55
N ILE A 226 7.59 2.66 10.90
CA ILE A 226 8.03 3.84 10.15
C ILE A 226 8.64 3.38 8.81
N ASP A 227 9.57 2.43 8.90
CA ASP A 227 10.14 1.74 7.76
C ASP A 227 10.79 0.41 8.19
N ARG A 228 10.77 -0.61 7.33
CA ARG A 228 11.45 -1.88 7.63
C ARG A 228 12.94 -1.68 7.88
N GLN A 229 13.58 -0.63 7.36
CA GLN A 229 15.00 -0.33 7.60
C GLN A 229 15.27 0.23 9.00
N PHE A 230 14.26 0.77 9.68
CA PHE A 230 14.39 1.37 11.01
C PHE A 230 14.00 0.44 12.15
N SER A 231 13.98 -0.88 11.92
CA SER A 231 13.96 -1.83 13.03
C SER A 231 15.25 -1.73 13.85
N PHE A 232 15.17 -1.99 15.17
CA PHE A 232 16.33 -1.95 16.07
C PHE A 232 17.56 -2.66 15.48
N SER A 233 17.44 -3.94 15.12
CA SER A 233 18.56 -4.75 14.59
C SER A 233 19.20 -4.18 13.33
N LYS A 234 18.46 -3.44 12.51
CA LYS A 234 18.99 -2.85 11.27
C LYS A 234 19.69 -1.53 11.50
N ILE A 235 19.13 -0.70 12.39
CA ILE A 235 19.81 0.52 12.84
C ILE A 235 21.10 0.13 13.57
N ASP A 236 21.03 -0.82 14.48
CA ASP A 236 22.19 -1.31 15.25
C ASP A 236 23.32 -1.83 14.34
N HIS A 237 22.95 -2.59 13.32
CA HIS A 237 23.88 -3.04 12.29
C HIS A 237 24.48 -1.87 11.48
N ALA A 238 23.67 -0.88 11.08
CA ALA A 238 24.14 0.31 10.36
C ALA A 238 25.13 1.13 11.20
N LEU A 239 24.81 1.39 12.47
CA LEU A 239 25.69 2.09 13.41
C LEU A 239 27.03 1.34 13.59
N SER A 240 26.97 0.01 13.67
CA SER A 240 28.17 -0.85 13.77
C SER A 240 29.05 -0.79 12.51
N LEU A 241 28.46 -0.64 11.32
CA LEU A 241 29.19 -0.41 10.07
C LEU A 241 29.84 0.97 10.05
N ASN A 242 29.09 2.01 10.41
CA ASN A 242 29.59 3.39 10.45
C ASN A 242 30.78 3.52 11.41
N ARG A 243 30.72 2.84 12.57
CA ARG A 243 31.82 2.79 13.53
C ARG A 243 33.08 2.15 12.92
N ARG A 244 32.94 1.02 12.22
CA ARG A 244 34.07 0.36 11.55
C ARG A 244 34.69 1.22 10.45
N GLN A 245 33.86 1.87 9.64
CA GLN A 245 34.33 2.76 8.59
C GLN A 245 35.10 3.95 9.16
N ALA A 246 34.59 4.57 10.22
CA ALA A 246 35.26 5.68 10.89
C ALA A 246 36.63 5.28 11.47
N LEU A 247 36.76 4.07 12.03
CA LEU A 247 38.04 3.54 12.52
C LEU A 247 39.03 3.31 11.36
N SER A 248 38.58 2.67 10.27
CA SER A 248 39.43 2.41 9.10
C SER A 248 39.87 3.67 8.34
N ALA A 249 39.06 4.72 8.36
CA ALA A 249 39.41 6.03 7.80
C ALA A 249 40.43 6.78 8.66
N ASN A 250 40.52 6.46 9.95
CA ASN A 250 41.48 7.07 10.87
C ASN A 250 42.87 6.39 10.78
N GLU A 251 42.94 5.15 10.27
CA GLU A 251 44.19 4.39 10.09
C GLU A 251 44.90 4.67 8.75
N ARG A 252 44.18 5.20 7.76
CA ARG A 252 44.76 5.63 6.48
C ARG A 252 44.77 7.15 6.45
N GLY A 253 45.94 7.74 6.70
CA GLY A 253 46.15 9.19 6.64
C GLY A 253 45.51 9.82 5.39
N SER A 254 44.92 11.00 5.61
CA SER A 254 44.11 11.76 4.66
C SER A 254 44.66 11.82 3.24
N VAL A 255 43.87 11.43 2.23
CA VAL A 255 43.28 12.29 1.17
C VAL A 255 42.35 11.41 0.30
N SER A 256 41.05 11.71 0.29
CA SER A 256 40.20 11.90 -0.92
C SER A 256 38.71 11.77 -0.56
N ASN A 257 37.91 12.75 -0.99
CA ASN A 257 36.44 12.79 -0.89
C ASN A 257 35.76 11.49 -1.35
N PRO A 258 34.69 11.02 -0.67
CA PRO A 258 33.74 10.09 -1.27
C PRO A 258 32.38 10.77 -1.46
N VAL A 259 32.24 11.59 -2.49
CA VAL A 259 30.93 11.84 -3.12
C VAL A 259 30.78 10.84 -4.28
N ALA A 260 30.70 9.56 -3.92
CA ALA A 260 30.36 8.37 -4.72
C ALA A 260 30.84 7.16 -3.89
N SER A 261 30.10 6.08 -3.65
CA SER A 261 28.87 5.61 -4.26
C SER A 261 28.14 4.73 -3.24
N PHE A 262 27.20 5.32 -2.51
CA PHE A 262 26.25 4.55 -1.69
C PHE A 262 25.21 3.85 -2.57
N SER A 263 24.97 4.36 -3.78
CA SER A 263 24.09 3.75 -4.76
C SER A 263 24.51 2.32 -5.10
N HIS A 264 25.81 2.05 -5.27
CA HIS A 264 26.28 0.70 -5.59
C HIS A 264 26.21 -0.29 -4.42
N LEU A 265 26.46 0.15 -3.19
CA LEU A 265 26.35 -0.72 -1.99
C LEU A 265 24.89 -1.02 -1.61
N LEU A 266 23.96 -0.12 -1.95
CA LEU A 266 22.53 -0.31 -1.74
C LEU A 266 21.91 -1.22 -2.81
N GLU A 267 22.40 -1.17 -4.05
CA GLU A 267 22.00 -2.06 -5.15
C GLU A 267 22.34 -3.54 -4.84
N ASP A 268 23.49 -3.78 -4.22
CA ASP A 268 23.92 -5.13 -3.81
C ASP A 268 23.09 -5.69 -2.64
N LEU A 269 22.56 -4.82 -1.77
CA LEU A 269 21.62 -5.17 -0.71
C LEU A 269 20.18 -5.39 -1.22
N LEU A 270 19.89 -4.98 -2.46
CA LEU A 270 18.58 -5.05 -3.12
C LEU A 270 18.43 -6.26 -4.05
N GLN A 271 19.44 -7.13 -4.15
CA GLN A 271 19.20 -8.44 -4.73
C GLN A 271 18.12 -9.16 -3.89
N PRO A 272 17.03 -9.63 -4.51
CA PRO A 272 15.98 -10.32 -3.80
C PRO A 272 16.56 -11.64 -3.31
N VAL A 273 17.04 -11.67 -2.07
CA VAL A 273 17.26 -12.93 -1.37
C VAL A 273 15.86 -13.54 -1.22
N TYR A 274 15.56 -14.50 -2.08
CA TYR A 274 14.41 -15.36 -1.93
C TYR A 274 14.60 -16.13 -0.62
N ASP A 275 14.07 -15.59 0.47
CA ASP A 275 14.12 -16.21 1.78
C ASP A 275 13.04 -17.30 1.85
N ALA A 276 13.41 -18.50 1.39
CA ALA A 276 12.59 -19.70 1.45
C ALA A 276 12.15 -20.05 2.89
N ASP A 277 12.86 -19.54 3.90
CA ASP A 277 12.53 -19.77 5.31
C ASP A 277 11.49 -18.76 5.81
N GLU A 278 11.43 -17.54 5.28
CA GLU A 278 10.32 -16.60 5.55
C GLU A 278 9.01 -17.16 4.99
N GLU A 279 9.02 -17.76 3.80
CA GLU A 279 7.83 -18.37 3.19
C GLU A 279 7.37 -19.62 3.95
N ARG A 280 8.30 -20.49 4.38
CA ARG A 280 8.00 -21.63 5.25
C ARG A 280 7.40 -21.19 6.59
N ARG A 281 7.97 -20.16 7.24
CA ARG A 281 7.44 -19.59 8.49
C ARG A 281 6.05 -18.98 8.32
N LEU A 282 5.79 -18.35 7.17
CA LEU A 282 4.47 -17.80 6.85
C LEU A 282 3.44 -18.93 6.63
N GLN A 283 3.81 -19.98 5.90
CA GLN A 283 2.98 -21.16 5.68
C GLN A 283 2.69 -21.93 6.96
N GLU A 284 3.67 -22.07 7.86
CA GLU A 284 3.47 -22.68 9.18
C GLU A 284 2.53 -21.87 10.07
N ARG A 285 2.66 -20.53 10.07
CA ARG A 285 1.74 -19.63 10.80
C ARG A 285 0.31 -19.74 10.27
N LEU A 286 0.15 -19.84 8.96
CA LEU A 286 -1.16 -20.04 8.34
C LEU A 286 -1.74 -21.43 8.62
N ARG A 287 -0.90 -22.48 8.66
CA ARG A 287 -1.31 -23.85 9.06
C ARG A 287 -1.72 -23.92 10.53
N LYS A 288 -0.99 -23.28 11.44
CA LYS A 288 -1.35 -23.21 12.88
C LYS A 288 -2.67 -22.47 13.10
N LYS A 289 -2.91 -21.37 12.38
CA LYS A 289 -4.21 -20.65 12.41
C LYS A 289 -5.37 -21.49 11.88
N ARG A 290 -5.15 -22.36 10.88
CA ARG A 290 -6.18 -23.26 10.35
C ARG A 290 -6.52 -24.41 11.31
N LYS A 291 -5.57 -24.86 12.14
CA LYS A 291 -5.80 -25.87 13.18
C LYS A 291 -6.57 -25.33 14.39
N GLN A 292 -6.35 -24.08 14.79
CA GLN A 292 -7.08 -23.43 15.89
C GLN A 292 -8.56 -23.13 15.58
N HIS A 293 -8.97 -23.13 14.32
CA HIS A 293 -10.35 -22.87 13.90
C HIS A 293 -11.17 -24.14 13.63
N ARG A 294 -10.61 -25.31 13.98
CA ARG A 294 -11.22 -26.63 13.76
C ARG A 294 -11.45 -27.41 15.06
N LEU A 295 -11.32 -26.74 16.20
CA LEU A 295 -11.73 -27.18 17.53
C LEU A 295 -12.90 -26.32 17.98
#